data_AF-A0A1X7NVB9-F1
#
_entry.id   AF-A0A1X7NVB9-F1
#
_cell.length_a   1.000
_cell.length_b   1.000
_cell.length_c   1.000
_cell.angle_alpha   90.00
_cell.angle_beta   90.00
_cell.angle_gamma   90.00
#
_symmetry.space_group_name_H-M   'P 1'
#
loop_
_entity.id
_entity.type
_entity.pdbx_description
1 polymer ?
#
loop_
_entity_poly.entity_id
_entity_poly.type
_entity_poly.pdbx_seq_one_letter_code
_entity_poly.pdbx_strand_id
1 'polypeptide(L)'
;MEHVAPKPAAASAVHAFLHEQENKELLRFLTCGSVDDGKSTLIGRLLYDTKLIFEDQLASLEKDSKKFGTTGDDIDFALLVDGLEAEREQGITIDVAYRFFATPKRKFIVADTPGHEQYTRNMATGASTADLAIVLIDARQGVLRQTRRHSFIASLLGIRHIVLAVNKIDLVGFDRAVFDRIVGDYRAFAKDLGFETLTPIPLSARYGDNVTQRSGRMGWYTGPALLEHLETVPLASADEKKPFRFPVQYVNRPNLDFRGFAGTVASGSIARGDTVVVAKSGKPSRVKRIVAQGGDLKTASEGQAVTIVLEDEIEVSRGNMLVAPDTRPHVADQFTANIVWFDEHALLPGRSYLLRTETDQMNATVTELKHRIDINTFSHEAAKSLELNEVGVCNISTQSPVAFDTYAENRVTGAFVLIDRITNATAGAGMILHPLRRASNVHWQALDVDRNARAELKHQKPAVLWFTGLSGSGKSTIANLLEKKLHANGKHTYILDGDNVRHGLNRDLGFTEEDRVENIRRVAEVSRLMVDAGLLVLVSFISPFRAERRMARELMGEGEFVEVFVDTPFEECARRDPKGLYARALRGEIKNFTGVDSPYEAPEHADVHLKTSGRSPEELTEALEAWLRERGYI
;
A
#
# COMPACT_ATOMS: atom_id res chain seq x y z
N MET A 1 -37.00 -59.63 -13.50
CA MET A 1 -36.59 -58.89 -14.71
C MET A 1 -35.76 -57.70 -14.26
N GLU A 2 -34.70 -57.41 -15.02
CA GLU A 2 -33.45 -56.77 -14.61
C GLU A 2 -33.54 -55.37 -14.01
N HIS A 3 -32.85 -55.18 -12.88
CA HIS A 3 -32.35 -53.86 -12.47
C HIS A 3 -31.10 -53.56 -13.31
N VAL A 4 -31.23 -52.63 -14.26
CA VAL A 4 -30.10 -52.11 -15.03
C VAL A 4 -29.24 -51.23 -14.10
N ALA A 5 -28.10 -51.75 -13.68
CA ALA A 5 -27.06 -50.96 -13.05
C ALA A 5 -26.45 -49.98 -14.07
N PRO A 6 -26.21 -48.70 -13.73
CA PRO A 6 -25.54 -47.78 -14.64
C PRO A 6 -24.09 -48.24 -14.86
N LYS A 7 -23.67 -48.30 -16.12
CA LYS A 7 -22.35 -48.79 -16.55
C LYS A 7 -21.18 -48.06 -15.84
N PRO A 8 -20.09 -48.76 -15.47
CA PRO A 8 -18.90 -48.19 -14.82
C PRO A 8 -18.12 -47.17 -15.67
N ALA A 9 -18.43 -47.01 -16.95
CA ALA A 9 -17.81 -46.04 -17.84
C ALA A 9 -18.21 -44.57 -17.52
N ALA A 10 -19.40 -44.33 -16.96
CA ALA A 10 -19.87 -42.96 -16.70
C ALA A 10 -19.16 -42.30 -15.49
N ALA A 11 -18.87 -43.07 -14.43
CA ALA A 11 -18.17 -42.55 -13.25
C ALA A 11 -16.69 -42.23 -13.54
N SER A 12 -16.03 -43.04 -14.38
CA SER A 12 -14.68 -42.77 -14.88
C SER A 12 -14.63 -41.54 -15.78
N ALA A 13 -15.64 -41.34 -16.65
CA ALA A 13 -15.75 -40.14 -17.48
C ALA A 13 -16.02 -38.88 -16.66
N VAL A 14 -16.84 -38.97 -15.59
CA VAL A 14 -17.09 -37.84 -14.68
C VAL A 14 -15.85 -37.51 -13.86
N HIS A 15 -15.11 -38.50 -13.34
CA HIS A 15 -13.84 -38.25 -12.66
C HIS A 15 -12.78 -37.68 -13.61
N ALA A 16 -12.66 -38.21 -14.84
CA ALA A 16 -11.76 -37.65 -15.85
C ALA A 16 -12.16 -36.22 -16.23
N PHE A 17 -13.46 -35.95 -16.40
CA PHE A 17 -13.99 -34.61 -16.66
C PHE A 17 -13.75 -33.64 -15.50
N LEU A 18 -13.92 -34.08 -14.25
CA LEU A 18 -13.61 -33.29 -13.05
C LEU A 18 -12.10 -33.03 -12.93
N HIS A 19 -11.27 -34.01 -13.23
CA HIS A 19 -9.81 -33.88 -13.20
C HIS A 19 -9.28 -33.00 -14.35
N GLU A 20 -9.93 -33.07 -15.52
CA GLU A 20 -9.67 -32.20 -16.68
C GLU A 20 -10.16 -30.77 -16.39
N GLN A 21 -11.27 -30.60 -15.67
CA GLN A 21 -11.74 -29.32 -15.15
C GLN A 21 -10.81 -28.75 -14.08
N GLU A 22 -10.27 -29.57 -13.17
CA GLU A 22 -9.34 -29.13 -12.11
C GLU A 22 -8.03 -28.60 -12.67
N ASN A 23 -7.51 -29.21 -13.74
CA ASN A 23 -6.22 -28.87 -14.35
C ASN A 23 -6.28 -27.72 -15.39
N LYS A 24 -7.44 -27.09 -15.62
CA LYS A 24 -7.51 -25.97 -16.56
C LYS A 24 -6.75 -24.76 -16.03
N GLU A 25 -5.92 -24.17 -16.89
CA GLU A 25 -5.23 -22.92 -16.59
C GLU A 25 -6.24 -21.79 -16.29
N LEU A 26 -5.88 -20.93 -15.35
CA LEU A 26 -6.68 -19.82 -14.87
C LEU A 26 -6.08 -18.50 -15.36
N LEU A 27 -6.80 -17.74 -16.19
CA LEU A 27 -6.43 -16.37 -16.56
C LEU A 27 -7.14 -15.38 -15.66
N ARG A 28 -6.40 -14.49 -15.00
CA ARG A 28 -6.97 -13.29 -14.37
C ARG A 28 -6.77 -12.10 -15.29
N PHE A 29 -7.84 -11.41 -15.67
CA PHE A 29 -7.71 -10.19 -16.45
C PHE A 29 -8.61 -9.08 -15.92
N LEU A 30 -8.21 -7.83 -16.19
CA LEU A 30 -9.06 -6.67 -15.94
C LEU A 30 -9.50 -5.99 -17.23
N THR A 31 -10.61 -5.27 -17.15
CA THR A 31 -11.04 -4.28 -18.15
C THR A 31 -10.71 -2.88 -17.67
N CYS A 32 -10.11 -2.07 -18.53
CA CYS A 32 -9.82 -0.67 -18.24
C CYS A 32 -10.06 0.19 -19.49
N GLY A 33 -10.33 1.48 -19.30
CA GLY A 33 -10.78 2.37 -20.38
C GLY A 33 -11.55 3.55 -19.82
N SER A 34 -11.77 4.57 -20.64
CA SER A 34 -12.53 5.77 -20.28
C SER A 34 -13.97 5.45 -19.88
N VAL A 35 -14.63 6.41 -19.24
CA VAL A 35 -16.10 6.43 -19.13
C VAL A 35 -16.69 6.33 -20.55
N ASP A 36 -17.77 5.55 -20.69
CA ASP A 36 -18.46 5.25 -21.96
C ASP A 36 -17.72 4.41 -23.00
N ASP A 37 -16.49 3.92 -22.75
CA ASP A 37 -15.80 3.03 -23.71
C ASP A 37 -16.47 1.65 -23.87
N GLY A 38 -17.50 1.35 -23.06
CA GLY A 38 -18.31 0.13 -23.14
C GLY A 38 -17.73 -1.09 -22.42
N LYS A 39 -17.04 -0.87 -21.28
CA LYS A 39 -16.44 -1.93 -20.44
C LYS A 39 -17.47 -2.92 -19.92
N SER A 40 -18.48 -2.43 -19.19
CA SER A 40 -19.57 -3.26 -18.64
C SER A 40 -20.33 -3.99 -19.75
N THR A 41 -20.60 -3.32 -20.87
CA THR A 41 -21.24 -3.94 -22.04
C THR A 41 -20.41 -5.09 -22.61
N LEU A 42 -19.08 -4.94 -22.71
CA LEU A 42 -18.20 -6.00 -23.22
C LEU A 42 -18.20 -7.22 -22.28
N ILE A 43 -18.09 -7.00 -20.97
CA ILE A 43 -18.13 -8.08 -19.98
C ILE A 43 -19.48 -8.77 -20.01
N GLY A 44 -20.58 -8.02 -19.96
CA GLY A 44 -21.93 -8.57 -20.02
C GLY A 44 -22.15 -9.39 -21.29
N ARG A 45 -21.63 -8.92 -22.44
CA ARG A 45 -21.67 -9.67 -23.69
C ARG A 45 -20.86 -10.98 -23.64
N LEU A 46 -19.65 -10.96 -23.08
CA LEU A 46 -18.84 -12.16 -22.89
C LEU A 46 -19.55 -13.19 -22.01
N LEU A 47 -20.17 -12.76 -20.91
CA LEU A 47 -20.93 -13.63 -20.01
C LEU A 47 -22.18 -14.20 -20.68
N TYR A 48 -22.88 -13.40 -21.47
CA TYR A 48 -24.05 -13.81 -22.24
C TYR A 48 -23.69 -14.87 -23.30
N ASP A 49 -22.72 -14.56 -24.16
CA ASP A 49 -22.33 -15.43 -25.28
C ASP A 49 -21.70 -16.75 -24.81
N THR A 50 -21.09 -16.77 -23.62
CA THR A 50 -20.56 -18.00 -22.99
C THR A 50 -21.63 -18.86 -22.31
N LYS A 51 -22.91 -18.46 -22.38
CA LYS A 51 -24.09 -19.19 -21.88
C LYS A 51 -24.06 -19.49 -20.38
N LEU A 52 -23.46 -18.60 -19.58
CA LEU A 52 -23.41 -18.74 -18.13
C LEU A 52 -24.55 -18.01 -17.40
N ILE A 53 -25.38 -17.28 -18.15
CA ILE A 53 -26.56 -16.60 -17.62
C ILE A 53 -27.75 -17.54 -17.79
N PHE A 54 -28.39 -17.89 -16.67
CA PHE A 54 -29.60 -18.70 -16.66
C PHE A 54 -30.80 -17.90 -17.24
N GLU A 55 -31.79 -18.59 -17.81
CA GLU A 55 -32.92 -17.94 -18.53
C GLU A 55 -33.73 -16.96 -17.67
N ASP A 56 -33.79 -17.21 -16.36
CA ASP A 56 -34.44 -16.35 -15.36
C ASP A 56 -33.70 -15.02 -15.14
N GLN A 57 -32.37 -15.04 -15.13
CA GLN A 57 -31.56 -13.82 -15.08
C GLN A 57 -31.70 -13.00 -16.36
N LEU A 58 -31.85 -13.66 -17.52
CA LEU A 58 -32.11 -12.99 -18.80
C LEU A 58 -33.43 -12.24 -18.79
N ALA A 59 -34.49 -12.87 -18.30
CA ALA A 59 -35.83 -12.28 -18.22
C ALA A 59 -35.86 -11.07 -17.26
N SER A 60 -35.11 -11.13 -16.15
CA SER A 60 -34.92 -9.97 -15.27
C SER A 60 -34.19 -8.85 -15.99
N LEU A 61 -33.14 -9.18 -16.75
CA LEU A 61 -32.35 -8.20 -17.49
C LEU A 61 -33.16 -7.50 -18.59
N GLU A 62 -34.02 -8.22 -19.31
CA GLU A 62 -34.93 -7.64 -20.31
C GLU A 62 -35.91 -6.65 -19.67
N LYS A 63 -36.40 -6.98 -18.47
CA LYS A 63 -37.30 -6.11 -17.71
C LYS A 63 -36.59 -4.86 -17.19
N ASP A 64 -35.37 -5.03 -16.68
CA ASP A 64 -34.56 -3.92 -16.14
C ASP A 64 -34.01 -3.04 -17.27
N SER A 65 -33.69 -3.60 -18.43
CA SER A 65 -33.31 -2.84 -19.64
C SER A 65 -34.43 -1.91 -20.10
N LYS A 66 -35.70 -2.34 -19.99
CA LYS A 66 -36.86 -1.47 -20.29
C LYS A 66 -37.08 -0.35 -19.28
N LYS A 67 -36.56 -0.50 -18.06
CA LYS A 67 -36.79 0.45 -16.95
C LYS A 67 -35.63 1.43 -16.75
N PHE A 68 -34.39 0.96 -16.91
CA PHE A 68 -33.16 1.67 -16.62
C PHE A 68 -32.16 1.67 -17.79
N GLY A 69 -32.45 0.98 -18.90
CA GLY A 69 -31.50 0.79 -19.98
C GLY A 69 -31.22 2.05 -20.79
N THR A 70 -29.98 2.13 -21.29
CA THR A 70 -29.49 3.25 -22.12
C THR A 70 -29.48 2.91 -23.61
N THR A 71 -29.75 1.65 -23.97
CA THR A 71 -29.64 1.11 -25.33
C THR A 71 -30.94 1.04 -26.13
N GLY A 72 -32.04 1.61 -25.64
CA GLY A 72 -33.35 1.59 -26.31
C GLY A 72 -34.09 0.26 -26.09
N ASP A 73 -34.64 -0.33 -27.16
CA ASP A 73 -35.38 -1.61 -27.10
C ASP A 73 -34.46 -2.86 -27.01
N ASP A 74 -33.15 -2.68 -27.20
CA ASP A 74 -32.17 -3.76 -27.08
C ASP A 74 -31.78 -4.02 -25.61
N ILE A 75 -31.43 -5.28 -25.31
CA ILE A 75 -30.95 -5.69 -23.98
C ILE A 75 -29.66 -4.92 -23.61
N ASP A 76 -29.69 -4.24 -22.46
CA ASP A 76 -28.55 -3.51 -21.92
C ASP A 76 -27.69 -4.43 -21.05
N PHE A 77 -26.65 -5.01 -21.66
CA PHE A 77 -25.75 -5.94 -20.98
C PHE A 77 -24.91 -5.31 -19.85
N ALA A 78 -24.82 -3.97 -19.76
CA ALA A 78 -24.10 -3.32 -18.66
C ALA A 78 -24.74 -3.61 -17.30
N LEU A 79 -26.07 -3.74 -17.26
CA LEU A 79 -26.86 -4.00 -16.05
C LEU A 79 -26.56 -5.36 -15.37
N LEU A 80 -25.89 -6.28 -16.07
CA LEU A 80 -25.42 -7.54 -15.47
C LEU A 80 -24.26 -7.34 -14.50
N VAL A 81 -23.45 -6.31 -14.76
CA VAL A 81 -22.17 -6.08 -14.11
C VAL A 81 -22.34 -5.04 -13.00
N ASP A 82 -23.12 -3.99 -13.25
CA ASP A 82 -23.38 -2.87 -12.33
C ASP A 82 -24.28 -3.34 -11.16
N GLY A 83 -23.65 -3.56 -10.01
CA GLY A 83 -24.24 -4.23 -8.85
C GLY A 83 -24.85 -3.26 -7.83
N LEU A 84 -24.35 -2.02 -7.75
CA LEU A 84 -24.84 -1.01 -6.81
C LEU A 84 -25.97 -0.17 -7.42
N GLU A 85 -26.94 0.25 -6.60
CA GLU A 85 -28.01 1.16 -7.04
C GLU A 85 -27.44 2.48 -7.58
N ALA A 86 -26.40 3.02 -6.94
CA ALA A 86 -25.69 4.22 -7.41
C ALA A 86 -24.97 4.02 -8.75
N GLU A 87 -24.43 2.82 -9.02
CA GLU A 87 -23.83 2.49 -10.33
C GLU A 87 -24.91 2.50 -11.43
N ARG A 88 -26.08 1.95 -11.13
CA ARG A 88 -27.23 1.87 -12.06
C ARG A 88 -27.87 3.23 -12.35
N GLU A 89 -27.94 4.11 -11.35
CA GLU A 89 -28.48 5.47 -11.53
C GLU A 89 -27.53 6.37 -12.33
N GLN A 90 -26.23 6.17 -12.20
CA GLN A 90 -25.20 7.02 -12.83
C GLN A 90 -24.60 6.43 -14.11
N GLY A 91 -24.84 5.15 -14.40
CA GLY A 91 -24.30 4.46 -15.58
C GLY A 91 -22.77 4.27 -15.54
N ILE A 92 -22.17 4.19 -14.34
CA ILE A 92 -20.72 4.03 -14.14
C ILE A 92 -20.41 2.89 -13.18
N THR A 93 -19.29 2.18 -13.39
CA THR A 93 -18.72 1.21 -12.42
C THR A 93 -18.00 1.97 -11.29
N ILE A 94 -18.32 1.68 -10.03
CA ILE A 94 -17.78 2.35 -8.83
C ILE A 94 -16.82 1.42 -8.07
N ASP A 95 -17.15 0.13 -7.90
CA ASP A 95 -16.29 -0.84 -7.20
C ASP A 95 -15.78 -1.96 -8.13
N VAL A 96 -14.75 -2.70 -7.71
CA VAL A 96 -14.24 -3.83 -8.49
C VAL A 96 -15.19 -5.02 -8.39
N ALA A 97 -15.87 -5.34 -9.48
CA ALA A 97 -16.71 -6.55 -9.55
C ALA A 97 -15.90 -7.73 -10.11
N TYR A 98 -15.77 -8.80 -9.32
CA TYR A 98 -15.16 -10.06 -9.78
C TYR A 98 -16.20 -11.00 -10.38
N ARG A 99 -15.95 -11.48 -11.60
CA ARG A 99 -16.80 -12.47 -12.27
C ARG A 99 -15.99 -13.68 -12.70
N PHE A 100 -16.63 -14.85 -12.63
CA PHE A 100 -16.01 -16.13 -12.92
C PHE A 100 -16.70 -16.77 -14.11
N PHE A 101 -15.93 -17.14 -15.12
CA PHE A 101 -16.43 -17.91 -16.24
C PHE A 101 -15.40 -18.93 -16.72
N ALA A 102 -15.85 -19.91 -17.49
CA ALA A 102 -14.96 -20.92 -18.04
C ALA A 102 -15.40 -21.29 -19.46
N THR A 103 -14.43 -21.61 -20.30
CA THR A 103 -14.64 -22.24 -21.60
C THR A 103 -14.21 -23.71 -21.53
N PRO A 104 -14.44 -24.50 -22.60
CA PRO A 104 -13.85 -25.83 -22.69
C PRO A 104 -12.33 -25.82 -22.52
N LYS A 105 -11.64 -24.76 -22.92
CA LYS A 105 -10.17 -24.68 -22.88
C LYS A 105 -9.58 -24.07 -21.61
N ARG A 106 -10.27 -23.12 -20.97
CA ARG A 106 -9.64 -22.30 -19.91
C ARG A 106 -10.63 -21.72 -18.90
N LYS A 107 -10.17 -21.42 -17.69
CA LYS A 107 -10.92 -20.69 -16.65
C LYS A 107 -10.53 -19.22 -16.62
N PHE A 108 -11.47 -18.35 -16.28
CA PHE A 108 -11.30 -16.91 -16.30
C PHE A 108 -11.83 -16.27 -15.02
N ILE A 109 -11.08 -15.31 -14.50
CA ILE A 109 -11.52 -14.34 -13.50
C ILE A 109 -11.41 -12.96 -14.12
N VAL A 110 -12.53 -12.25 -14.17
CA VAL A 110 -12.61 -10.86 -14.66
C VAL A 110 -12.72 -9.93 -13.47
N ALA A 111 -11.87 -8.93 -13.42
CA ALA A 111 -12.05 -7.76 -12.58
C ALA A 111 -12.60 -6.61 -13.43
N ASP A 112 -13.87 -6.25 -13.25
CA ASP A 112 -14.38 -5.01 -13.85
C ASP A 112 -13.89 -3.83 -13.02
N THR A 113 -13.08 -2.95 -13.62
CA THR A 113 -12.52 -1.80 -12.90
C THR A 113 -13.17 -0.50 -13.34
N PRO A 114 -13.43 0.42 -12.39
CA PRO A 114 -13.97 1.75 -12.69
C PRO A 114 -13.13 2.51 -13.72
N GLY A 115 -13.81 3.21 -14.65
CA GLY A 115 -13.14 4.05 -15.65
C GLY A 115 -12.82 5.47 -15.21
N HIS A 116 -13.34 5.90 -14.07
CA HIS A 116 -13.27 7.30 -13.63
C HIS A 116 -11.99 7.58 -12.83
N GLU A 117 -11.45 8.79 -12.98
CA GLU A 117 -10.16 9.18 -12.40
C GLU A 117 -10.07 9.05 -10.88
N GLN A 118 -11.21 9.21 -10.19
CA GLN A 118 -11.31 9.10 -8.72
C GLN A 118 -11.14 7.67 -8.19
N TYR A 119 -11.20 6.64 -9.05
CA TYR A 119 -11.22 5.23 -8.63
C TYR A 119 -9.93 4.47 -9.00
N THR A 120 -8.81 5.18 -9.11
CA THR A 120 -7.49 4.57 -9.39
C THR A 120 -7.10 3.54 -8.32
N ARG A 121 -7.53 3.72 -7.07
CA ARG A 121 -7.39 2.74 -5.98
C ARG A 121 -8.01 1.38 -6.33
N ASN A 122 -9.21 1.40 -6.90
CA ASN A 122 -9.97 0.20 -7.26
C ASN A 122 -9.31 -0.48 -8.46
N MET A 123 -8.89 0.31 -9.46
CA MET A 123 -8.09 -0.20 -10.57
C MET A 123 -6.80 -0.86 -10.07
N ALA A 124 -6.06 -0.22 -9.16
CA ALA A 124 -4.81 -0.76 -8.65
C ALA A 124 -5.01 -2.08 -7.89
N THR A 125 -6.10 -2.18 -7.13
CA THR A 125 -6.48 -3.42 -6.44
C THR A 125 -6.76 -4.55 -7.44
N GLY A 126 -7.60 -4.30 -8.45
CA GLY A 126 -7.92 -5.30 -9.48
C GLY A 126 -6.69 -5.68 -10.33
N ALA A 127 -5.87 -4.71 -10.71
CA ALA A 127 -4.68 -4.92 -11.54
C ALA A 127 -3.53 -5.61 -10.81
N SER A 128 -3.43 -5.51 -9.49
CA SER A 128 -2.38 -6.16 -8.70
C SER A 128 -2.34 -7.69 -8.84
N THR A 129 -3.49 -8.31 -9.16
CA THR A 129 -3.62 -9.77 -9.32
C THR A 129 -3.86 -10.21 -10.76
N ALA A 130 -3.93 -9.27 -11.70
CA ALA A 130 -4.20 -9.55 -13.10
C ALA A 130 -2.92 -9.97 -13.84
N ASP A 131 -3.11 -10.90 -14.79
CA ASP A 131 -2.10 -11.36 -15.73
C ASP A 131 -2.16 -10.56 -17.05
N LEU A 132 -3.36 -10.06 -17.39
CA LEU A 132 -3.66 -9.36 -18.63
C LEU A 132 -4.60 -8.17 -18.39
N ALA A 133 -4.43 -7.09 -19.15
CA ALA A 133 -5.40 -5.98 -19.18
C ALA A 133 -6.00 -5.81 -20.57
N ILE A 134 -7.34 -5.66 -20.61
CA ILE A 134 -8.08 -5.26 -21.81
C ILE A 134 -8.30 -3.75 -21.71
N VAL A 135 -7.60 -3.00 -22.56
CA VAL A 135 -7.73 -1.54 -22.68
C VAL A 135 -8.77 -1.26 -23.77
N LEU A 136 -9.97 -0.85 -23.37
CA LEU A 136 -11.03 -0.47 -24.29
C LEU A 136 -10.83 0.98 -24.75
N ILE A 137 -11.14 1.22 -26.03
CA ILE A 137 -11.14 2.54 -26.64
C ILE A 137 -12.36 2.67 -27.54
N ASP A 138 -13.18 3.71 -27.35
CA ASP A 138 -14.22 4.10 -28.31
C ASP A 138 -13.58 4.55 -29.65
N ALA A 139 -13.88 3.83 -30.73
CA ALA A 139 -13.36 4.10 -32.07
C ALA A 139 -13.64 5.52 -32.59
N ARG A 140 -14.67 6.19 -32.06
CA ARG A 140 -15.02 7.57 -32.42
C ARG A 140 -14.09 8.59 -31.77
N GLN A 141 -13.57 8.30 -30.58
CA GLN A 141 -12.77 9.23 -29.78
C GLN A 141 -11.26 8.97 -29.90
N GLY A 142 -10.85 7.71 -30.08
CA GLY A 142 -9.45 7.33 -30.12
C GLY A 142 -8.77 7.38 -28.74
N VAL A 143 -7.44 7.56 -28.70
CA VAL A 143 -6.67 7.46 -27.45
C VAL A 143 -6.87 8.70 -26.57
N LEU A 144 -7.45 8.51 -25.39
CA LEU A 144 -7.70 9.58 -24.41
C LEU A 144 -6.65 9.60 -23.29
N ARG A 145 -6.67 10.66 -22.46
CA ARG A 145 -5.82 10.77 -21.26
C ARG A 145 -6.06 9.62 -20.27
N GLN A 146 -7.31 9.23 -20.07
CA GLN A 146 -7.68 8.10 -19.20
C GLN A 146 -7.13 6.77 -19.73
N THR A 147 -7.18 6.54 -21.06
CA THR A 147 -6.58 5.37 -21.70
C THR A 147 -5.07 5.28 -21.40
N ARG A 148 -4.36 6.41 -21.51
CA ARG A 148 -2.93 6.50 -21.20
C ARG A 148 -2.66 6.19 -19.73
N ARG A 149 -3.45 6.80 -18.84
CA ARG A 149 -3.35 6.59 -17.39
C ARG A 149 -3.54 5.15 -16.97
N HIS A 150 -4.60 4.50 -17.43
CA HIS A 150 -4.84 3.09 -17.13
C HIS A 150 -3.73 2.19 -17.66
N SER A 151 -3.25 2.45 -18.88
CA SER A 151 -2.14 1.69 -19.45
C SER A 151 -0.85 1.84 -18.64
N PHE A 152 -0.56 3.04 -18.16
CA PHE A 152 0.59 3.29 -17.28
C PHE A 152 0.47 2.54 -15.95
N ILE A 153 -0.69 2.63 -15.30
CA ILE A 153 -0.93 1.94 -14.02
C ILE A 153 -0.84 0.42 -14.21
N ALA A 154 -1.39 -0.12 -15.30
CA ALA A 154 -1.29 -1.54 -15.63
C ALA A 154 0.19 -1.99 -15.80
N SER A 155 0.99 -1.21 -16.53
CA SER A 155 2.44 -1.44 -16.67
C SER A 155 3.16 -1.37 -15.33
N LEU A 156 2.89 -0.34 -14.53
CA LEU A 156 3.48 -0.11 -13.22
C LEU A 156 3.17 -1.25 -12.24
N LEU A 157 1.97 -1.82 -12.33
CA LEU A 157 1.53 -2.98 -11.56
C LEU A 157 2.00 -4.31 -12.16
N GLY A 158 2.87 -4.29 -13.17
CA GLY A 158 3.52 -5.49 -13.69
C GLY A 158 2.68 -6.33 -14.64
N ILE A 159 1.61 -5.78 -15.22
CA ILE A 159 0.84 -6.45 -16.27
C ILE A 159 1.62 -6.37 -17.58
N ARG A 160 1.97 -7.52 -18.14
CA ARG A 160 2.81 -7.63 -19.34
C ARG A 160 2.03 -7.87 -20.63
N HIS A 161 0.81 -8.38 -20.53
CA HIS A 161 -0.02 -8.70 -21.69
C HIS A 161 -1.18 -7.70 -21.79
N ILE A 162 -1.28 -7.01 -22.94
CA ILE A 162 -2.31 -6.01 -23.19
C ILE A 162 -3.13 -6.39 -24.42
N VAL A 163 -4.44 -6.29 -24.28
CA VAL A 163 -5.39 -6.31 -25.41
C VAL A 163 -5.91 -4.91 -25.63
N LEU A 164 -5.67 -4.37 -26.82
CA LEU A 164 -6.23 -3.08 -27.22
C LEU A 164 -7.56 -3.32 -27.93
N ALA A 165 -8.66 -3.23 -27.18
CA ALA A 165 -10.01 -3.44 -27.68
C ALA A 165 -10.57 -2.14 -28.27
N VAL A 166 -10.50 -1.98 -29.59
CA VAL A 166 -11.08 -0.83 -30.29
C VAL A 166 -12.58 -1.08 -30.46
N ASN A 167 -13.36 -0.60 -29.51
CA ASN A 167 -14.80 -0.84 -29.38
C ASN A 167 -15.62 0.17 -30.21
N LYS A 168 -16.90 -0.14 -30.43
CA LYS A 168 -17.85 0.67 -31.21
C LYS A 168 -17.41 0.89 -32.67
N ILE A 169 -16.70 -0.09 -33.24
CA ILE A 169 -16.24 -0.04 -34.63
C ILE A 169 -17.42 0.03 -35.62
N ASP A 170 -18.60 -0.44 -35.22
CA ASP A 170 -19.86 -0.33 -35.96
C ASP A 170 -20.27 1.12 -36.20
N LEU A 171 -20.03 2.02 -35.24
CA LEU A 171 -20.41 3.44 -35.34
C LEU A 171 -19.51 4.24 -36.29
N VAL A 172 -18.35 3.68 -36.65
CA VAL A 172 -17.43 4.24 -37.64
C VAL A 172 -17.46 3.45 -38.95
N GLY A 173 -18.52 2.65 -39.18
CA GLY A 173 -18.72 1.92 -40.43
C GLY A 173 -17.70 0.81 -40.69
N PHE A 174 -17.11 0.22 -39.65
CA PHE A 174 -16.09 -0.83 -39.77
C PHE A 174 -14.81 -0.38 -40.53
N ASP A 175 -14.49 0.93 -40.47
CA ASP A 175 -13.37 1.53 -41.21
C ASP A 175 -12.00 1.08 -40.66
N ARG A 176 -11.19 0.48 -41.56
CA ARG A 176 -9.81 0.07 -41.29
C ARG A 176 -8.89 1.25 -40.97
N ALA A 177 -9.03 2.39 -41.65
CA ALA A 177 -8.15 3.54 -41.46
C ALA A 177 -8.28 4.14 -40.05
N VAL A 178 -9.51 4.17 -39.52
CA VAL A 178 -9.78 4.59 -38.13
C VAL A 178 -9.09 3.65 -37.14
N PHE A 179 -9.23 2.33 -37.34
CA PHE A 179 -8.57 1.33 -36.51
C PHE A 179 -7.04 1.46 -36.56
N ASP A 180 -6.45 1.48 -37.76
CA ASP A 180 -5.00 1.55 -37.96
C ASP A 180 -4.40 2.82 -37.33
N ARG A 181 -5.11 3.96 -37.40
CA ARG A 181 -4.71 5.21 -36.73
C ARG A 181 -4.66 5.06 -35.21
N ILE A 182 -5.74 4.56 -34.60
CA ILE A 182 -5.83 4.38 -33.13
C ILE A 182 -4.74 3.41 -32.64
N VAL A 183 -4.51 2.33 -33.39
CA VAL A 183 -3.43 1.38 -33.10
C VAL A 183 -2.06 2.03 -33.20
N GLY A 184 -1.83 2.88 -34.21
CA GLY A 184 -0.60 3.66 -34.36
C GLY A 184 -0.35 4.59 -33.18
N ASP A 185 -1.36 5.38 -32.81
CA ASP A 185 -1.29 6.33 -31.69
C ASP A 185 -1.01 5.61 -30.36
N TYR A 186 -1.70 4.49 -30.12
CA TYR A 186 -1.52 3.71 -28.90
C TYR A 186 -0.15 3.04 -28.83
N ARG A 187 0.33 2.47 -29.95
CA ARG A 187 1.67 1.86 -30.01
C ARG A 187 2.78 2.88 -29.78
N ALA A 188 2.64 4.09 -30.32
CA ALA A 188 3.60 5.16 -30.11
C ALA A 188 3.70 5.52 -28.62
N PHE A 189 2.55 5.61 -27.94
CA PHE A 189 2.47 5.86 -26.51
C PHE A 189 2.98 4.70 -25.65
N ALA A 190 2.64 3.45 -25.99
CA ALA A 190 2.93 2.27 -25.18
C ALA A 190 4.37 1.74 -25.32
N LYS A 191 5.18 2.33 -26.20
CA LYS A 191 6.54 1.87 -26.52
C LYS A 191 7.44 1.75 -25.29
N ASP A 192 7.33 2.70 -24.36
CA ASP A 192 8.19 2.78 -23.17
C ASP A 192 7.58 2.08 -21.93
N LEU A 193 6.41 1.47 -22.07
CA LEU A 193 5.69 0.80 -20.97
C LEU A 193 6.10 -0.67 -20.77
N GLY A 194 7.00 -1.20 -21.61
CA GLY A 194 7.60 -2.52 -21.40
C GLY A 194 6.63 -3.70 -21.50
N PHE A 195 5.50 -3.56 -22.22
CA PHE A 195 4.58 -4.67 -22.47
C PHE A 195 5.24 -5.75 -23.33
N GLU A 196 5.04 -7.01 -22.94
CA GLU A 196 5.55 -8.18 -23.67
C GLU A 196 4.67 -8.47 -24.89
N THR A 197 3.36 -8.35 -24.75
CA THR A 197 2.40 -8.48 -25.85
C THR A 197 1.41 -7.34 -25.88
N LEU A 198 1.12 -6.86 -27.10
CA LEU A 198 0.07 -5.87 -27.37
C LEU A 198 -0.73 -6.36 -28.58
N THR A 199 -1.96 -6.83 -28.33
CA THR A 199 -2.84 -7.39 -29.36
C THR A 199 -4.02 -6.45 -29.62
N PRO A 200 -4.05 -5.72 -30.75
CA PRO A 200 -5.18 -4.88 -31.11
C PRO A 200 -6.31 -5.70 -31.75
N ILE A 201 -7.54 -5.51 -31.26
CA ILE A 201 -8.75 -6.21 -31.71
C ILE A 201 -9.85 -5.17 -31.98
N PRO A 202 -10.31 -4.99 -33.23
CA PRO A 202 -11.48 -4.17 -33.52
C PRO A 202 -12.73 -4.97 -33.16
N LEU A 203 -13.62 -4.42 -32.34
CA LEU A 203 -14.81 -5.12 -31.88
C LEU A 203 -16.04 -4.21 -31.72
N SER A 204 -17.21 -4.83 -31.63
CA SER A 204 -18.44 -4.18 -31.19
C SER A 204 -19.01 -4.96 -30.01
N ALA A 205 -18.88 -4.41 -28.80
CA ALA A 205 -19.42 -5.04 -27.59
C ALA A 205 -20.95 -5.22 -27.67
N ARG A 206 -21.66 -4.29 -28.32
CA ARG A 206 -23.13 -4.34 -28.50
C ARG A 206 -23.54 -5.49 -29.41
N TYR A 207 -22.95 -5.57 -30.61
CA TYR A 207 -23.37 -6.54 -31.63
C TYR A 207 -22.62 -7.87 -31.58
N GLY A 208 -21.56 -7.99 -30.77
CA GLY A 208 -20.76 -9.20 -30.63
C GLY A 208 -19.68 -9.38 -31.70
N ASP A 209 -19.48 -8.42 -32.60
CA ASP A 209 -18.46 -8.47 -33.65
C ASP A 209 -17.06 -8.62 -33.01
N ASN A 210 -16.33 -9.70 -33.35
CA ASN A 210 -14.99 -10.03 -32.81
C ASN A 210 -14.91 -10.20 -31.27
N VAL A 211 -16.04 -10.33 -30.57
CA VAL A 211 -16.05 -10.58 -29.11
C VAL A 211 -15.83 -12.07 -28.84
N THR A 212 -16.80 -12.91 -29.19
CA THR A 212 -16.72 -14.37 -29.03
C THR A 212 -16.40 -15.10 -30.33
N GLN A 213 -16.85 -14.56 -31.47
CA GLN A 213 -16.61 -15.10 -32.80
C GLN A 213 -16.05 -14.02 -33.72
N ARG A 214 -15.29 -14.44 -34.74
CA ARG A 214 -14.76 -13.53 -35.75
C ARG A 214 -15.90 -12.97 -36.61
N SER A 215 -15.91 -11.66 -36.83
CA SER A 215 -16.93 -10.99 -37.64
C SER A 215 -16.62 -11.10 -39.12
N GLY A 216 -17.64 -11.44 -39.93
CA GLY A 216 -17.55 -11.39 -41.39
C GLY A 216 -17.63 -9.97 -41.98
N ARG A 217 -17.98 -8.95 -41.17
CA ARG A 217 -18.12 -7.56 -41.63
C ARG A 217 -16.78 -6.85 -41.80
N MET A 218 -15.73 -7.37 -41.16
CA MET A 218 -14.37 -6.82 -41.18
C MET A 218 -13.42 -7.75 -41.94
N GLY A 219 -13.67 -7.97 -43.23
CA GLY A 219 -12.85 -8.86 -44.07
C GLY A 219 -11.37 -8.45 -44.18
N TRP A 220 -11.03 -7.22 -43.78
CA TRP A 220 -9.67 -6.71 -43.69
C TRP A 220 -8.93 -7.09 -42.41
N TYR A 221 -9.63 -7.54 -41.35
CA TYR A 221 -9.05 -7.94 -40.07
C TYR A 221 -8.82 -9.45 -40.04
N THR A 222 -7.56 -9.87 -39.92
CA THR A 222 -7.16 -11.29 -39.92
C THR A 222 -6.79 -11.82 -38.53
N GLY A 223 -6.85 -10.96 -37.50
CA GLY A 223 -6.50 -11.32 -36.13
C GLY A 223 -7.56 -12.18 -35.43
N PRO A 224 -7.31 -12.58 -34.18
CA PRO A 224 -8.23 -13.40 -33.40
C PRO A 224 -9.45 -12.59 -32.92
N ALA A 225 -10.53 -13.29 -32.58
CA ALA A 225 -11.57 -12.71 -31.72
C ALA A 225 -11.05 -12.55 -30.28
N LEU A 226 -11.69 -11.70 -29.48
CA LEU A 226 -11.28 -11.45 -28.10
C LEU A 226 -11.22 -12.75 -27.27
N LEU A 227 -12.29 -13.55 -27.27
CA LEU A 227 -12.32 -14.81 -26.52
C LEU A 227 -11.25 -15.81 -27.00
N GLU A 228 -11.03 -15.89 -28.31
CA GLU A 228 -9.99 -16.75 -28.90
C GLU A 228 -8.59 -16.36 -28.40
N HIS A 229 -8.32 -15.05 -28.29
CA HIS A 229 -7.05 -14.57 -27.74
C HIS A 229 -6.93 -14.85 -26.23
N LEU A 230 -7.99 -14.61 -25.45
CA LEU A 230 -8.00 -14.88 -24.01
C LEU A 230 -7.79 -16.38 -23.71
N GLU A 231 -8.28 -17.28 -24.56
CA GLU A 231 -8.02 -18.71 -24.42
C GLU A 231 -6.56 -19.09 -24.67
N THR A 232 -5.87 -18.37 -25.56
CA THR A 232 -4.56 -18.77 -26.11
C THR A 232 -3.38 -17.96 -25.57
N VAL A 233 -3.62 -16.85 -24.88
CA VAL A 233 -2.55 -16.01 -24.35
C VAL A 233 -1.67 -16.80 -23.37
N PRO A 234 -0.34 -16.85 -23.57
CA PRO A 234 0.53 -17.56 -22.64
C PRO A 234 0.48 -16.87 -21.27
N LEU A 235 0.32 -17.64 -20.20
CA LEU A 235 0.62 -17.15 -18.86
C LEU A 235 2.11 -17.31 -18.62
N ALA A 236 2.67 -16.42 -17.80
CA ALA A 236 3.86 -16.79 -17.07
C ALA A 236 3.49 -18.01 -16.21
N SER A 237 3.99 -19.18 -16.59
CA SER A 237 3.87 -20.38 -15.78
C SER A 237 4.53 -20.15 -14.42
N ALA A 238 4.14 -20.94 -13.41
CA ALA A 238 4.91 -21.06 -12.18
C ALA A 238 6.35 -21.41 -12.57
N ASP A 239 7.20 -20.41 -12.65
CA ASP A 239 8.51 -20.54 -13.25
C ASP A 239 9.36 -21.21 -12.18
N GLU A 240 9.52 -22.54 -12.26
CA GLU A 240 10.34 -23.32 -11.32
C GLU A 240 11.76 -22.75 -11.18
N LYS A 241 12.20 -21.95 -12.16
CA LYS A 241 13.48 -21.26 -12.17
C LYS A 241 13.54 -20.05 -11.23
N LYS A 242 12.40 -19.49 -10.81
CA LYS A 242 12.40 -18.38 -9.85
C LYS A 242 12.93 -18.86 -8.50
N PRO A 243 13.70 -18.03 -7.79
CA PRO A 243 14.14 -18.32 -6.43
C PRO A 243 12.98 -18.74 -5.52
N PHE A 244 13.21 -19.74 -4.68
CA PHE A 244 12.24 -20.16 -3.68
C PHE A 244 11.97 -19.04 -2.66
N ARG A 245 10.70 -18.69 -2.48
CA ARG A 245 10.20 -17.73 -1.50
C ARG A 245 9.01 -18.32 -0.76
N PHE A 246 9.15 -18.51 0.55
CA PHE A 246 8.06 -19.00 1.40
C PHE A 246 7.82 -18.07 2.58
N PRO A 247 6.89 -17.11 2.43
CA PRO A 247 6.36 -16.33 3.53
C PRO A 247 5.77 -17.19 4.64
N VAL A 248 6.29 -17.07 5.86
CA VAL A 248 5.71 -17.73 7.02
C VAL A 248 4.53 -16.88 7.51
N GLN A 249 3.32 -17.40 7.37
CA GLN A 249 2.08 -16.73 7.77
C GLN A 249 1.64 -17.17 9.16
N TYR A 250 1.92 -18.43 9.53
CA TYR A 250 1.50 -19.00 10.80
C TYR A 250 2.48 -20.08 11.30
N VAL A 251 2.64 -20.18 12.63
CA VAL A 251 3.43 -21.24 13.26
C VAL A 251 2.47 -22.23 13.89
N ASN A 252 2.39 -23.43 13.31
CA ASN A 252 1.52 -24.50 13.76
C ASN A 252 2.22 -25.36 14.82
N ARG A 253 1.65 -25.40 16.04
CA ARG A 253 2.10 -26.23 17.17
C ARG A 253 0.89 -26.85 17.88
N PRO A 254 0.32 -27.95 17.36
CA PRO A 254 -0.82 -28.61 17.96
C PRO A 254 -0.43 -29.43 19.21
N ASN A 255 0.84 -29.81 19.35
CA ASN A 255 1.40 -30.55 20.48
C ASN A 255 2.90 -30.28 20.61
N LEU A 256 3.54 -30.85 21.65
CA LEU A 256 4.96 -30.65 21.96
C LEU A 256 5.90 -31.21 20.87
N ASP A 257 5.45 -32.21 20.11
CA ASP A 257 6.29 -32.94 19.13
C ASP A 257 6.16 -32.40 17.70
N PHE A 258 5.28 -31.43 17.46
CA PHE A 258 5.04 -30.86 16.14
C PHE A 258 5.22 -29.36 16.14
N ARG A 259 6.15 -28.90 15.30
CA ARG A 259 6.32 -27.49 14.93
C ARG A 259 6.43 -27.38 13.41
N GLY A 260 5.41 -26.80 12.79
CA GLY A 260 5.36 -26.54 11.36
C GLY A 260 5.17 -25.06 11.07
N PHE A 261 5.67 -24.60 9.94
CA PHE A 261 5.53 -23.23 9.45
C PHE A 261 4.59 -23.22 8.26
N ALA A 262 3.40 -22.67 8.45
CA ALA A 262 2.36 -22.61 7.43
C ALA A 262 2.44 -21.32 6.63
N GLY A 263 2.21 -21.43 5.34
CA GLY A 263 2.22 -20.33 4.38
C GLY A 263 1.94 -20.83 2.96
N THR A 264 1.90 -19.88 2.03
CA THR A 264 1.77 -20.18 0.60
C THR A 264 3.13 -19.98 -0.07
N VAL A 265 3.55 -20.91 -0.92
CA VAL A 265 4.78 -20.74 -1.71
C VAL A 265 4.59 -19.55 -2.65
N ALA A 266 5.34 -18.48 -2.44
CA ALA A 266 5.21 -17.24 -3.20
C ALA A 266 5.91 -17.30 -4.56
N SER A 267 7.00 -18.06 -4.66
CA SER A 267 7.69 -18.34 -5.94
C SER A 267 8.60 -19.55 -5.81
N GLY A 268 8.93 -20.14 -6.96
CA GLY A 268 9.85 -21.28 -7.06
C GLY A 268 9.23 -22.57 -6.53
N SER A 269 10.08 -23.52 -6.17
CA SER A 269 9.68 -24.80 -5.61
C SER A 269 10.59 -25.22 -4.45
N ILE A 270 10.09 -26.16 -3.64
CA ILE A 270 10.81 -26.75 -2.52
C ILE A 270 10.51 -28.23 -2.42
N ALA A 271 11.52 -29.04 -2.17
CA ALA A 271 11.43 -30.47 -1.94
C ALA A 271 11.78 -30.84 -0.50
N ARG A 272 11.26 -31.99 -0.07
CA ARG A 272 11.72 -32.62 1.17
C ARG A 272 13.22 -32.91 1.08
N GLY A 273 13.96 -32.51 2.11
CA GLY A 273 15.42 -32.66 2.17
C GLY A 273 16.19 -31.43 1.70
N ASP A 274 15.53 -30.43 1.10
CA ASP A 274 16.20 -29.21 0.67
C ASP A 274 16.68 -28.37 1.85
N THR A 275 17.83 -27.72 1.66
CA THR A 275 18.36 -26.75 2.61
C THR A 275 17.62 -25.42 2.43
N VAL A 276 17.20 -24.81 3.52
CA VAL A 276 16.56 -23.49 3.54
C VAL A 276 17.25 -22.60 4.56
N VAL A 277 17.16 -21.29 4.37
CA VAL A 277 17.60 -20.29 5.34
C VAL A 277 16.46 -19.34 5.69
N VAL A 278 16.48 -18.83 6.92
CA VAL A 278 15.59 -17.74 7.32
C VAL A 278 16.13 -16.44 6.75
N ALA A 279 15.34 -15.77 5.91
CA ALA A 279 15.79 -14.61 5.16
C ALA A 279 16.35 -13.49 6.03
N LYS A 280 15.81 -13.21 7.23
CA LYS A 280 16.34 -12.15 8.11
C LYS A 280 17.57 -12.58 8.90
N SER A 281 17.52 -13.71 9.60
CA SER A 281 18.61 -14.14 10.50
C SER A 281 19.75 -14.87 9.80
N GLY A 282 19.53 -15.40 8.58
CA GLY A 282 20.49 -16.21 7.85
C GLY A 282 20.72 -17.62 8.43
N LYS A 283 19.98 -18.00 9.48
CA LYS A 283 20.11 -19.33 10.09
C LYS A 283 19.65 -20.42 9.10
N PRO A 284 20.50 -21.41 8.78
CA PRO A 284 20.14 -22.52 7.90
C PRO A 284 19.36 -23.61 8.66
N SER A 285 18.57 -24.39 7.91
CA SER A 285 18.01 -25.67 8.32
C SER A 285 17.66 -26.51 7.08
N ARG A 286 17.06 -27.68 7.27
CA ARG A 286 16.62 -28.58 6.21
C ARG A 286 15.13 -28.89 6.33
N VAL A 287 14.46 -29.05 5.19
CA VAL A 287 13.04 -29.43 5.13
C VAL A 287 12.88 -30.90 5.50
N LYS A 288 12.36 -31.17 6.70
CA LYS A 288 12.05 -32.51 7.19
C LYS A 288 10.83 -33.09 6.50
N ARG A 289 9.74 -32.31 6.41
CA ARG A 289 8.44 -32.69 5.84
C ARG A 289 7.72 -31.48 5.24
N ILE A 290 6.92 -31.72 4.23
CA ILE A 290 5.97 -30.76 3.66
C ILE A 290 4.58 -31.35 3.85
N VAL A 291 3.70 -30.67 4.58
CA VAL A 291 2.36 -31.17 4.93
C VAL A 291 1.30 -30.33 4.22
N ALA A 292 0.35 -30.98 3.55
CA ALA A 292 -0.81 -30.37 2.92
C ALA A 292 -2.11 -31.06 3.37
N GLN A 293 -3.26 -30.53 2.95
CA GLN A 293 -4.58 -31.05 3.34
C GLN A 293 -4.77 -32.54 2.99
N GLY A 294 -4.15 -33.03 1.91
CA GLY A 294 -4.20 -34.43 1.46
C GLY A 294 -3.10 -35.33 2.01
N GLY A 295 -2.28 -34.85 2.96
CA GLY A 295 -1.13 -35.57 3.52
C GLY A 295 0.20 -34.93 3.16
N ASP A 296 1.28 -35.69 3.38
CA ASP A 296 2.64 -35.22 3.14
C ASP A 296 2.97 -35.17 1.64
N LEU A 297 3.54 -34.05 1.20
CA LEU A 297 4.01 -33.84 -0.16
C LEU A 297 5.52 -34.09 -0.25
N LYS A 298 5.98 -34.58 -1.41
CA LYS A 298 7.41 -34.66 -1.73
C LYS A 298 7.98 -33.30 -2.12
N THR A 299 7.19 -32.52 -2.85
CA THR A 299 7.53 -31.20 -3.37
C THR A 299 6.34 -30.27 -3.23
N ALA A 300 6.61 -28.97 -3.13
CA ALA A 300 5.62 -27.91 -3.22
C ALA A 300 6.12 -26.81 -4.17
N SER A 301 5.20 -26.20 -4.91
CA SER A 301 5.47 -25.16 -5.90
C SER A 301 4.65 -23.90 -5.64
N GLU A 302 5.00 -22.81 -6.33
CA GLU A 302 4.28 -21.52 -6.33
C GLU A 302 2.75 -21.69 -6.31
N GLY A 303 2.09 -20.94 -5.44
CA GLY A 303 0.64 -20.94 -5.24
C GLY A 303 0.10 -22.02 -4.28
N GLN A 304 0.90 -23.03 -3.92
CA GLN A 304 0.45 -24.07 -2.99
C GLN A 304 0.57 -23.64 -1.53
N ALA A 305 -0.53 -23.76 -0.78
CA ALA A 305 -0.56 -23.56 0.67
C ALA A 305 -0.12 -24.84 1.38
N VAL A 306 1.01 -24.78 2.10
CA VAL A 306 1.62 -25.94 2.76
C VAL A 306 2.16 -25.57 4.15
N THR A 307 2.42 -26.60 4.96
CA THR A 307 3.15 -26.48 6.22
C THR A 307 4.52 -27.13 6.08
N ILE A 308 5.59 -26.35 6.23
CA ILE A 308 6.98 -26.84 6.19
C ILE A 308 7.43 -27.17 7.61
N VAL A 309 7.90 -28.39 7.82
CA VAL A 309 8.53 -28.83 9.07
C VAL A 309 10.04 -28.86 8.84
N LEU A 310 10.80 -28.23 9.73
CA LEU A 310 12.26 -28.18 9.67
C LEU A 310 12.90 -29.27 10.53
N GLU A 311 14.14 -29.64 10.24
CA GLU A 311 14.93 -30.58 11.05
C GLU A 311 15.43 -29.93 12.34
N ASP A 312 15.82 -28.65 12.29
CA ASP A 312 16.43 -27.93 13.40
C ASP A 312 15.43 -27.01 14.11
N GLU A 313 15.64 -26.83 15.42
CA GLU A 313 14.89 -25.86 16.22
C GLU A 313 15.43 -24.44 16.04
N ILE A 314 15.18 -23.85 14.87
CA ILE A 314 15.56 -22.47 14.59
C ILE A 314 14.43 -21.49 14.92
N GLU A 315 14.80 -20.24 15.21
CA GLU A 315 13.85 -19.16 15.50
C GLU A 315 13.22 -18.67 14.20
N VAL A 316 11.92 -18.93 14.06
CA VAL A 316 11.10 -18.59 12.89
C VAL A 316 9.69 -18.29 13.40
N SER A 317 9.16 -17.13 13.00
CA SER A 317 7.82 -16.65 13.33
C SER A 317 7.12 -16.10 12.09
N ARG A 318 5.84 -15.73 12.25
CA ARG A 318 5.16 -14.85 11.28
C ARG A 318 6.01 -13.59 11.05
N GLY A 319 6.06 -13.09 9.83
CA GLY A 319 6.99 -12.00 9.46
C GLY A 319 8.29 -12.49 8.82
N ASN A 320 8.63 -13.77 8.97
CA ASN A 320 9.83 -14.34 8.35
C ASN A 320 9.52 -14.98 6.99
N MET A 321 10.58 -15.21 6.24
CA MET A 321 10.53 -15.87 4.95
C MET A 321 11.59 -16.96 4.92
N LEU A 322 11.20 -18.17 4.56
CA LEU A 322 12.13 -19.25 4.25
C LEU A 322 12.51 -19.14 2.77
N VAL A 323 13.82 -19.23 2.49
CA VAL A 323 14.37 -19.04 1.14
C VAL A 323 15.48 -20.04 0.88
N ALA A 324 15.81 -20.24 -0.40
CA ALA A 324 16.98 -21.01 -0.78
C ALA A 324 18.28 -20.28 -0.39
N PRO A 325 19.33 -20.98 0.10
CA PRO A 325 20.57 -20.38 0.60
C PRO A 325 21.29 -19.48 -0.41
N ASP A 326 21.35 -19.91 -1.68
CA ASP A 326 22.16 -19.26 -2.72
C ASP A 326 21.47 -18.03 -3.34
N THR A 327 20.19 -17.82 -3.04
CA THR A 327 19.35 -16.79 -3.65
C THR A 327 18.57 -16.01 -2.60
N ARG A 328 19.26 -15.57 -1.54
CA ARG A 328 18.65 -14.82 -0.44
C ARG A 328 18.18 -13.43 -0.93
N PRO A 329 16.95 -13.00 -0.56
CA PRO A 329 16.43 -11.68 -0.93
C PRO A 329 17.21 -10.56 -0.21
N HIS A 330 16.94 -9.31 -0.58
CA HIS A 330 17.47 -8.17 0.14
C HIS A 330 16.90 -8.11 1.55
N VAL A 331 17.76 -7.79 2.52
CA VAL A 331 17.36 -7.51 3.90
C VAL A 331 17.84 -6.12 4.25
N ALA A 332 16.93 -5.15 4.23
CA ALA A 332 17.25 -3.76 4.50
C ALA A 332 16.10 -3.06 5.23
N ASP A 333 16.42 -2.01 5.95
CA ASP A 333 15.48 -1.09 6.58
C ASP A 333 15.24 0.16 5.72
N GLN A 334 15.90 0.28 4.56
CA GLN A 334 15.70 1.37 3.62
C GLN A 334 15.69 0.88 2.18
N PHE A 335 14.76 1.41 1.39
CA PHE A 335 14.62 1.09 -0.03
C PHE A 335 13.92 2.22 -0.80
N THR A 336 14.14 2.26 -2.11
CA THR A 336 13.38 3.11 -3.02
C THR A 336 12.22 2.30 -3.60
N ALA A 337 11.04 2.92 -3.69
CA ALA A 337 9.84 2.32 -4.26
C ALA A 337 9.06 3.31 -5.12
N ASN A 338 8.35 2.81 -6.13
CA ASN A 338 7.26 3.54 -6.75
C ASN A 338 6.05 3.48 -5.81
N ILE A 339 5.39 4.62 -5.56
CA ILE A 339 4.18 4.72 -4.75
C ILE A 339 3.04 5.21 -5.63
N VAL A 340 1.91 4.51 -5.58
CA VAL A 340 0.61 5.02 -6.05
C VAL A 340 -0.14 5.51 -4.82
N TRP A 341 -0.43 6.81 -4.77
CA TRP A 341 -1.08 7.42 -3.62
C TRP A 341 -2.61 7.37 -3.76
N PHE A 342 -3.30 7.02 -2.68
CA PHE A 342 -4.75 6.82 -2.67
C PHE A 342 -5.49 7.66 -1.63
N ASP A 343 -4.78 8.31 -0.71
CA ASP A 343 -5.40 9.14 0.33
C ASP A 343 -5.73 10.53 -0.22
N GLU A 344 -6.79 11.14 0.32
CA GLU A 344 -7.13 12.54 0.04
C GLU A 344 -6.13 13.49 0.71
N HIS A 345 -5.56 13.09 1.84
CA HIS A 345 -4.47 13.82 2.46
C HIS A 345 -3.18 13.53 1.71
N ALA A 346 -2.48 14.57 1.30
CA ALA A 346 -1.24 14.43 0.56
C ALA A 346 -0.21 13.59 1.34
N LEU A 347 0.54 12.75 0.63
CA LEU A 347 1.74 12.12 1.18
C LEU A 347 2.78 13.20 1.45
N LEU A 348 3.21 13.32 2.70
CA LEU A 348 4.27 14.25 3.11
C LEU A 348 5.48 13.44 3.62
N PRO A 349 6.70 13.72 3.11
CA PRO A 349 7.92 13.16 3.68
C PRO A 349 8.04 13.46 5.19
N GLY A 350 8.53 12.49 5.95
CA GLY A 350 8.65 12.55 7.41
C GLY A 350 7.47 11.94 8.17
N ARG A 351 6.28 11.83 7.54
CA ARG A 351 5.10 11.20 8.16
C ARG A 351 5.28 9.67 8.28
N SER A 352 4.83 9.12 9.41
CA SER A 352 4.89 7.69 9.69
C SER A 352 3.59 6.98 9.29
N TYR A 353 3.73 5.84 8.63
CA TYR A 353 2.67 4.94 8.19
C TYR A 353 2.93 3.52 8.71
N LEU A 354 1.90 2.69 8.74
CA LEU A 354 2.09 1.24 8.84
C LEU A 354 2.37 0.68 7.46
N LEU A 355 3.54 0.09 7.27
CA LEU A 355 3.89 -0.62 6.05
C LEU A 355 3.57 -2.10 6.23
N ARG A 356 2.79 -2.66 5.30
CA ARG A 356 2.46 -4.08 5.26
C ARG A 356 2.96 -4.71 3.96
N THR A 357 3.84 -5.69 4.10
CA THR A 357 4.29 -6.59 3.02
C THR A 357 3.47 -7.89 3.07
N GLU A 358 3.74 -8.82 2.15
CA GLU A 358 3.16 -10.17 2.20
C GLU A 358 3.47 -10.89 3.53
N THR A 359 4.68 -10.70 4.06
CA THR A 359 5.16 -11.46 5.21
C THR A 359 4.92 -10.74 6.53
N ASP A 360 5.06 -9.42 6.52
CA ASP A 360 5.41 -8.63 7.71
C ASP A 360 4.72 -7.26 7.73
N GLN A 361 4.55 -6.69 8.93
CA GLN A 361 3.94 -5.38 9.14
C GLN A 361 4.72 -4.59 10.19
N MET A 362 5.06 -3.33 9.90
CA MET A 362 5.80 -2.47 10.81
C MET A 362 5.61 -0.98 10.52
N ASN A 363 6.10 -0.13 11.41
CA ASN A 363 6.15 1.30 11.16
C ASN A 363 7.18 1.61 10.07
N ALA A 364 6.81 2.52 9.16
CA ALA A 364 7.67 3.06 8.13
C ALA A 364 7.45 4.56 7.99
N THR A 365 8.47 5.25 7.49
CA THR A 365 8.45 6.67 7.20
C THR A 365 8.88 6.87 5.76
N VAL A 366 8.12 7.68 5.02
CA VAL A 366 8.56 8.14 3.70
C VAL A 366 9.59 9.24 3.94
N THR A 367 10.85 8.97 3.64
CA THR A 367 11.96 9.88 3.97
C THR A 367 12.18 10.98 2.94
N GLU A 368 11.96 10.67 1.67
CA GLU A 368 12.20 11.59 0.56
C GLU A 368 11.29 11.21 -0.61
N LEU A 369 10.63 12.20 -1.20
CA LEU A 369 9.99 12.09 -2.50
C LEU A 369 10.99 12.54 -3.56
N LYS A 370 11.52 11.62 -4.37
CA LYS A 370 12.51 11.93 -5.40
C LYS A 370 11.90 12.75 -6.53
N HIS A 371 10.76 12.31 -7.03
CA HIS A 371 9.98 13.00 -8.06
C HIS A 371 8.58 12.37 -8.15
N ARG A 372 7.64 13.16 -8.66
CA ARG A 372 6.35 12.70 -9.17
C ARG A 372 6.51 12.28 -10.64
N ILE A 373 5.70 11.34 -11.09
CA ILE A 373 5.63 10.95 -12.49
C ILE A 373 4.34 11.53 -13.08
N ASP A 374 4.45 12.36 -14.11
CA ASP A 374 3.27 12.75 -14.89
C ASP A 374 2.78 11.53 -15.67
N ILE A 375 1.59 11.06 -15.33
CA ILE A 375 0.97 9.87 -15.91
C ILE A 375 0.65 10.03 -17.41
N ASN A 376 0.54 11.28 -17.92
CA ASN A 376 0.23 11.56 -19.33
C ASN A 376 1.45 11.55 -20.25
N THR A 377 2.61 11.91 -19.70
CA THR A 377 3.84 12.19 -20.46
C THR A 377 5.03 11.33 -20.01
N PHE A 378 4.92 10.68 -18.86
CA PHE A 378 5.99 9.96 -18.16
C PHE A 378 7.17 10.83 -17.71
N SER A 379 7.04 12.15 -17.78
CA SER A 379 8.12 13.02 -17.30
C SER A 379 8.21 12.98 -15.78
N HIS A 380 9.45 12.99 -15.28
CA HIS A 380 9.74 13.15 -13.88
C HIS A 380 9.63 14.62 -13.49
N GLU A 381 8.76 14.93 -12.55
CA GLU A 381 8.51 16.27 -12.04
C GLU A 381 9.01 16.39 -10.59
N ALA A 382 9.69 17.49 -10.29
CA ALA A 382 10.05 17.81 -8.91
C ALA A 382 8.76 18.06 -8.10
N ALA A 383 8.57 17.31 -7.03
CA ALA A 383 7.41 17.41 -6.15
C ALA A 383 7.84 17.28 -4.70
N LYS A 384 7.10 17.92 -3.79
CA LYS A 384 7.32 17.85 -2.34
C LYS A 384 6.30 16.96 -1.62
N SER A 385 5.19 16.67 -2.28
CA SER A 385 4.10 15.82 -1.81
C SER A 385 3.55 14.98 -2.97
N LEU A 386 2.76 13.96 -2.66
CA LEU A 386 1.90 13.28 -3.64
C LEU A 386 0.44 13.45 -3.26
N GLU A 387 -0.36 13.98 -4.19
CA GLU A 387 -1.79 14.13 -4.05
C GLU A 387 -2.54 12.84 -4.45
N LEU A 388 -3.86 12.82 -4.20
CA LEU A 388 -4.72 11.69 -4.52
C LEU A 388 -4.55 11.23 -5.99
N ASN A 389 -4.25 9.94 -6.16
CA ASN A 389 -4.00 9.25 -7.42
C ASN A 389 -2.72 9.64 -8.17
N GLU A 390 -1.81 10.37 -7.53
CA GLU A 390 -0.50 10.62 -8.09
C GLU A 390 0.43 9.42 -7.89
N VAL A 391 1.41 9.32 -8.79
CA VAL A 391 2.46 8.31 -8.73
C VAL A 391 3.80 9.01 -8.52
N GLY A 392 4.61 8.52 -7.59
CA GLY A 392 5.93 9.07 -7.35
C GLY A 392 6.95 8.04 -6.90
N VAL A 393 8.21 8.43 -6.96
CA VAL A 393 9.33 7.60 -6.51
C VAL A 393 9.77 8.08 -5.14
N CYS A 394 9.66 7.22 -4.14
CA CYS A 394 9.92 7.56 -2.74
C CYS A 394 11.03 6.69 -2.14
N ASN A 395 11.81 7.27 -1.23
CA ASN A 395 12.65 6.53 -0.31
C ASN A 395 11.87 6.22 0.97
N ILE A 396 11.87 4.96 1.37
CA ILE A 396 11.19 4.49 2.58
C ILE A 396 12.22 4.02 3.58
N SER A 397 12.01 4.36 4.84
CA SER A 397 12.71 3.80 5.98
C SER A 397 11.73 3.05 6.87
N THR A 398 12.03 1.80 7.20
CA THR A 398 11.24 0.97 8.12
C THR A 398 11.88 0.95 9.50
N GLN A 399 11.09 0.68 10.54
CA GLN A 399 11.57 0.59 11.93
C GLN A 399 12.53 -0.58 12.15
N SER A 400 12.37 -1.67 11.38
CA SER A 400 13.22 -2.84 11.43
C SER A 400 13.54 -3.35 10.02
N PRO A 401 14.63 -4.10 9.82
CA PRO A 401 14.96 -4.66 8.51
C PRO A 401 13.88 -5.61 7.99
N VAL A 402 13.54 -5.45 6.71
CA VAL A 402 12.55 -6.26 5.98
C VAL A 402 13.25 -7.11 4.95
N ALA A 403 12.79 -8.36 4.80
CA ALA A 403 13.22 -9.22 3.70
C ALA A 403 12.30 -8.95 2.49
N PHE A 404 12.87 -8.51 1.37
CA PHE A 404 12.11 -8.19 0.16
C PHE A 404 12.93 -8.46 -1.11
N ASP A 405 12.22 -8.68 -2.21
CA ASP A 405 12.80 -8.67 -3.55
C ASP A 405 12.45 -7.36 -4.25
N THR A 406 13.08 -7.06 -5.39
CA THR A 406 12.56 -6.00 -6.24
C THR A 406 11.24 -6.45 -6.87
N TYR A 407 10.31 -5.52 -7.10
CA TYR A 407 9.00 -5.84 -7.69
C TYR A 407 9.11 -6.47 -9.08
N ALA A 408 10.16 -6.11 -9.82
CA ALA A 408 10.46 -6.69 -11.14
C ALA A 408 10.88 -8.16 -11.07
N GLU A 409 11.59 -8.57 -10.01
CA GLU A 409 12.02 -9.96 -9.80
C GLU A 409 10.90 -10.81 -9.19
N ASN A 410 10.21 -10.27 -8.18
CA ASN A 410 9.10 -10.96 -7.53
C ASN A 410 8.02 -9.96 -7.05
N ARG A 411 6.85 -10.02 -7.70
CA ARG A 411 5.70 -9.14 -7.41
C ARG A 411 5.13 -9.36 -6.01
N VAL A 412 5.18 -10.59 -5.49
CA VAL A 412 4.58 -10.94 -4.19
C VAL A 412 5.42 -10.37 -3.04
N THR A 413 6.74 -10.51 -3.11
CA THR A 413 7.66 -10.08 -2.04
C THR A 413 8.26 -8.69 -2.27
N GLY A 414 8.05 -8.10 -3.46
CA GLY A 414 8.44 -6.73 -3.80
C GLY A 414 7.31 -5.70 -3.72
N ALA A 415 6.12 -6.10 -3.27
CA ALA A 415 4.97 -5.21 -3.07
C ALA A 415 4.71 -4.92 -1.59
N PHE A 416 4.15 -3.75 -1.30
CA PHE A 416 3.64 -3.40 0.01
C PHE A 416 2.49 -2.40 -0.08
N VAL A 417 1.77 -2.22 1.03
CA VAL A 417 0.81 -1.13 1.22
C VAL A 417 1.21 -0.25 2.38
N LEU A 418 0.92 1.04 2.27
CA LEU A 418 0.99 2.02 3.35
C LEU A 418 -0.41 2.23 3.92
N ILE A 419 -0.53 2.13 5.23
CA ILE A 419 -1.78 2.23 5.97
C ILE A 419 -1.64 3.42 6.93
N ASP A 420 -2.61 4.34 6.90
CA ASP A 420 -2.67 5.42 7.88
C ASP A 420 -2.96 4.84 9.27
N ARG A 421 -2.19 5.29 10.27
CA ARG A 421 -2.14 4.68 11.60
C ARG A 421 -3.30 5.12 12.50
N ILE A 422 -4.03 6.15 12.10
CA ILE A 422 -5.16 6.71 12.84
C ILE A 422 -6.44 6.17 12.24
N THR A 423 -6.61 6.27 10.92
CA THR A 423 -7.85 5.87 10.23
C THR A 423 -7.88 4.39 9.88
N ASN A 424 -6.72 3.70 9.88
CA ASN A 424 -6.54 2.36 9.31
C ASN A 424 -6.89 2.27 7.82
N ALA A 425 -7.01 3.40 7.12
CA ALA A 425 -7.24 3.43 5.69
C ALA A 425 -5.96 3.05 4.94
N THR A 426 -6.10 2.37 3.80
CA THR A 426 -4.97 2.15 2.88
C THR A 426 -4.67 3.46 2.16
N ALA A 427 -3.56 4.08 2.53
CA ALA A 427 -3.13 5.39 2.05
C ALA A 427 -2.39 5.31 0.71
N GLY A 428 -1.68 4.20 0.45
CA GLY A 428 -1.00 3.99 -0.82
C GLY A 428 -0.54 2.55 -1.05
N ALA A 429 -0.21 2.21 -2.28
CA ALA A 429 0.44 0.96 -2.65
C ALA A 429 1.85 1.23 -3.19
N GLY A 430 2.79 0.33 -2.91
CA GLY A 430 4.19 0.50 -3.27
C GLY A 430 4.81 -0.72 -3.94
N MET A 431 5.69 -0.44 -4.91
CA MET A 431 6.48 -1.42 -5.65
C MET A 431 7.97 -1.12 -5.42
N ILE A 432 8.67 -2.04 -4.77
CA ILE A 432 10.08 -1.86 -4.38
C ILE A 432 10.96 -1.92 -5.63
N LEU A 433 11.80 -0.89 -5.81
CA LEU A 433 12.73 -0.78 -6.94
C LEU A 433 14.10 -1.35 -6.60
N HIS A 434 14.69 -0.93 -5.47
CA HIS A 434 16.00 -1.39 -5.04
C HIS A 434 16.25 -1.02 -3.56
N PRO A 435 17.08 -1.80 -2.84
CA PRO A 435 17.52 -1.44 -1.50
C PRO A 435 18.36 -0.16 -1.53
N LEU A 436 18.15 0.72 -0.56
CA LEU A 436 19.04 1.84 -0.30
C LEU A 436 20.14 1.32 0.61
N ARG A 437 21.31 1.06 0.02
CA ARG A 437 22.49 0.74 0.80
C ARG A 437 22.95 2.03 1.49
N ARG A 438 22.62 2.23 2.78
CA ARG A 438 23.59 2.89 3.64
C ARG A 438 24.83 2.01 3.69
N ALA A 439 26.01 2.64 3.77
CA ALA A 439 27.29 1.96 3.86
C ALA A 439 27.17 0.74 4.76
N SER A 440 27.46 -0.44 4.22
CA SER A 440 27.48 -1.76 4.86
C SER A 440 28.45 -1.88 6.05
N ASN A 441 28.88 -0.75 6.60
CA ASN A 441 29.93 -0.60 7.60
C ASN A 441 29.39 0.00 8.91
N VAL A 442 28.10 0.33 9.00
CA VAL A 442 27.49 0.86 10.22
C VAL A 442 26.52 -0.17 10.78
N HIS A 443 27.08 -1.16 11.46
CA HIS A 443 26.30 -1.96 12.40
C HIS A 443 26.13 -1.16 13.69
N TRP A 444 24.97 -1.28 14.35
CA TRP A 444 24.86 -0.86 15.74
C TRP A 444 25.87 -1.68 16.54
N GLN A 445 26.95 -1.03 16.95
CA GLN A 445 27.93 -1.65 17.82
C GLN A 445 27.30 -1.77 19.20
N ALA A 446 27.17 -3.00 19.70
CA ALA A 446 26.86 -3.20 21.11
C ALA A 446 28.03 -2.61 21.92
N LEU A 447 27.78 -1.49 22.59
CA LEU A 447 28.75 -0.85 23.48
C LEU A 447 28.52 -1.40 24.89
N ASP A 448 29.58 -1.75 25.60
CA ASP A 448 29.51 -2.24 26.99
C ASP A 448 28.92 -1.19 27.96
N VAL A 449 28.99 0.09 27.59
CA VAL A 449 28.32 1.19 28.30
C VAL A 449 27.02 1.52 27.58
N ASP A 450 25.94 0.89 28.04
CA ASP A 450 24.58 1.09 27.55
C ASP A 450 23.85 2.23 28.29
N ARG A 451 22.58 2.43 27.95
CA ARG A 451 21.71 3.43 28.57
C ARG A 451 21.53 3.20 30.07
N ASN A 452 21.43 1.95 30.51
CA ASN A 452 21.22 1.62 31.92
C ASN A 452 22.44 2.01 32.74
N ALA A 453 23.65 1.67 32.26
CA ALA A 453 24.89 2.08 32.90
C ALA A 453 25.00 3.61 33.05
N ARG A 454 24.58 4.37 32.02
CA ARG A 454 24.59 5.85 32.07
C ARG A 454 23.52 6.43 32.99
N ALA A 455 22.34 5.81 33.06
CA ALA A 455 21.26 6.19 33.96
C ALA A 455 21.65 5.95 35.42
N GLU A 456 22.24 4.79 35.73
CA GLU A 456 22.74 4.43 37.05
C GLU A 456 23.80 5.42 37.55
N LEU A 457 24.77 5.77 36.70
CA LEU A 457 25.82 6.75 37.03
C LEU A 457 25.24 8.13 37.39
N LYS A 458 24.10 8.50 36.80
CA LYS A 458 23.45 9.80 37.00
C LYS A 458 22.39 9.79 38.09
N HIS A 459 22.09 8.63 38.68
CA HIS A 459 21.04 8.45 39.69
C HIS A 459 19.70 9.09 39.26
N GLN A 460 19.31 8.89 38.00
CA GLN A 460 18.07 9.41 37.43
C GLN A 460 17.53 8.49 36.34
N LYS A 461 16.23 8.49 36.13
CA LYS A 461 15.62 7.81 34.98
C LYS A 461 15.62 8.76 33.78
N PRO A 462 16.31 8.45 32.69
CA PRO A 462 16.30 9.30 31.51
C PRO A 462 14.91 9.31 30.87
N ALA A 463 14.47 10.49 30.43
CA ALA A 463 13.16 10.67 29.81
C ALA A 463 13.10 11.98 29.03
N VAL A 464 12.20 12.04 28.05
CA VAL A 464 11.80 13.25 27.35
C VAL A 464 10.53 13.80 27.98
N LEU A 465 10.61 15.03 28.50
CA LEU A 465 9.48 15.83 28.93
C LEU A 465 9.04 16.71 27.76
N TRP A 466 8.02 16.29 27.04
CA TRP A 466 7.55 16.93 25.81
C TRP A 466 6.42 17.91 26.10
N PHE A 467 6.72 19.20 26.11
CA PHE A 467 5.74 20.25 26.33
C PHE A 467 5.02 20.61 25.04
N THR A 468 3.70 20.44 25.02
CA THR A 468 2.83 20.82 23.88
C THR A 468 1.75 21.81 24.31
N GLY A 469 1.31 22.66 23.38
CA GLY A 469 0.35 23.75 23.62
C GLY A 469 0.48 24.87 22.60
N LEU A 470 -0.48 25.79 22.57
CA LEU A 470 -0.47 26.97 21.69
C LEU A 470 0.75 27.88 21.92
N SER A 471 1.14 28.67 20.93
CA SER A 471 2.16 29.72 21.12
C SER A 471 1.75 30.63 22.28
N GLY A 472 2.67 31.05 23.16
CA GLY A 472 2.31 31.87 24.32
C GLY A 472 1.61 31.15 25.48
N SER A 473 1.38 29.83 25.41
CA SER A 473 0.78 29.07 26.53
C SER A 473 1.69 28.96 27.78
N GLY A 474 2.98 29.27 27.65
CA GLY A 474 3.94 29.25 28.76
C GLY A 474 4.85 28.01 28.81
N LYS A 475 4.88 27.18 27.75
CA LYS A 475 5.77 25.99 27.63
C LYS A 475 7.23 26.29 28.00
N SER A 476 7.89 27.20 27.28
CA SER A 476 9.31 27.52 27.53
C SER A 476 9.53 28.12 28.93
N THR A 477 8.54 28.84 29.48
CA THR A 477 8.60 29.37 30.85
C THR A 477 8.60 28.25 31.89
N ILE A 478 7.64 27.32 31.81
CA ILE A 478 7.53 26.18 32.73
C ILE A 478 8.74 25.24 32.58
N ALA A 479 9.16 24.95 31.34
CA ALA A 479 10.33 24.13 31.08
C ALA A 479 11.61 24.73 31.67
N ASN A 480 11.84 26.04 31.50
CA ASN A 480 13.01 26.73 32.09
C ASN A 480 12.96 26.76 33.62
N LEU A 481 11.78 26.99 34.23
CA LEU A 481 11.64 26.93 35.69
C LEU A 481 11.91 25.52 36.23
N LEU A 482 11.39 24.48 35.55
CA LEU A 482 11.65 23.10 35.91
C LEU A 482 13.14 22.77 35.77
N GLU A 483 13.78 23.14 34.65
CA GLU A 483 15.21 22.91 34.43
C GLU A 483 16.07 23.53 35.53
N LYS A 484 15.78 24.79 35.93
CA LYS A 484 16.48 25.45 37.05
C LYS A 484 16.35 24.66 38.36
N LYS A 485 15.15 24.15 38.68
CA LYS A 485 14.92 23.35 39.89
C LYS A 485 15.64 22.01 39.83
N LEU A 486 15.53 21.29 38.71
CA LEU A 486 16.19 20.01 38.49
C LEU A 486 17.71 20.13 38.57
N HIS A 487 18.27 21.15 37.92
CA HIS A 487 19.70 21.45 37.97
C HIS A 487 20.17 21.77 39.41
N ALA A 488 19.40 22.56 40.16
CA ALA A 488 19.71 22.84 41.57
C ALA A 488 19.68 21.57 42.45
N ASN A 489 18.87 20.57 42.07
CA ASN A 489 18.79 19.26 42.72
C ASN A 489 19.83 18.24 42.18
N GLY A 490 20.81 18.69 41.39
CA GLY A 490 21.88 17.84 40.86
C GLY A 490 21.46 16.89 39.74
N LYS A 491 20.27 17.07 39.15
CA LYS A 491 19.82 16.28 38.00
C LYS A 491 20.49 16.77 36.72
N HIS A 492 20.78 15.83 35.83
CA HIS A 492 21.40 16.11 34.54
C HIS A 492 20.32 16.32 33.48
N THR A 493 20.11 17.58 33.11
CA THR A 493 19.05 17.99 32.18
C THR A 493 19.62 18.68 30.94
N TYR A 494 18.81 18.74 29.88
CA TYR A 494 19.05 19.64 28.75
C TYR A 494 17.72 20.10 28.14
N ILE A 495 17.57 21.40 27.91
CA ILE A 495 16.40 21.96 27.22
C ILE A 495 16.63 22.09 25.71
N LEU A 496 15.74 21.49 24.92
CA LEU A 496 15.60 21.72 23.48
C LEU A 496 14.44 22.69 23.27
N ASP A 497 14.78 23.94 22.94
CA ASP A 497 13.80 25.00 22.64
C ASP A 497 13.62 25.20 21.13
N GLY A 498 12.37 25.43 20.72
CA GLY A 498 11.97 25.57 19.33
C GLY A 498 12.66 26.69 18.55
N ASP A 499 13.00 27.80 19.19
CA ASP A 499 13.72 28.89 18.52
C ASP A 499 15.21 28.57 18.43
N ASN A 500 15.78 28.04 19.51
CA ASN A 500 17.22 27.74 19.60
C ASN A 500 17.66 26.71 18.56
N VAL A 501 16.87 25.65 18.37
CA VAL A 501 17.20 24.58 17.42
C VAL A 501 17.13 25.08 15.97
N ARG A 502 16.33 26.11 15.68
CA ARG A 502 16.23 26.75 14.36
C ARG A 502 17.44 27.63 14.01
N HIS A 503 18.33 27.94 14.95
CA HIS A 503 19.61 28.57 14.62
C HIS A 503 20.66 27.58 14.09
N GLY A 504 20.47 26.28 14.36
CA GLY A 504 21.43 25.22 14.02
C GLY A 504 20.77 24.08 13.26
N LEU A 505 20.38 23.04 14.00
CA LEU A 505 19.87 21.76 13.48
C LEU A 505 18.72 21.93 12.47
N ASN A 506 17.86 22.94 12.67
CA ASN A 506 16.64 23.15 11.88
C ASN A 506 16.64 24.51 11.15
N ARG A 507 17.82 25.06 10.82
CA ARG A 507 17.95 26.37 10.16
C ARG A 507 17.41 26.44 8.73
N ASP A 508 17.29 25.28 8.09
CA ASP A 508 16.79 25.08 6.72
C ASP A 508 15.26 24.96 6.63
N LEU A 509 14.58 24.83 7.77
CA LEU A 509 13.15 24.58 7.83
C LEU A 509 12.34 25.87 8.05
N GLY A 510 11.31 26.06 7.23
CA GLY A 510 10.31 27.11 7.40
C GLY A 510 9.19 26.73 8.38
N PHE A 511 7.96 27.14 8.04
CA PHE A 511 6.76 26.99 8.88
C PHE A 511 5.58 26.33 8.14
N THR A 512 5.83 25.74 6.97
CA THR A 512 4.84 24.90 6.29
C THR A 512 4.56 23.65 7.11
N GLU A 513 3.52 22.90 6.74
CA GLU A 513 3.20 21.65 7.41
C GLU A 513 4.34 20.64 7.31
N GLU A 514 4.96 20.50 6.13
CA GLU A 514 6.09 19.60 5.89
C GLU A 514 7.32 19.97 6.75
N ASP A 515 7.65 21.26 6.79
CA ASP A 515 8.76 21.77 7.59
C ASP A 515 8.52 21.52 9.08
N ARG A 516 7.27 21.52 9.53
CA ARG A 516 6.91 21.21 10.92
C ARG A 516 7.07 19.72 11.22
N VAL A 517 6.64 18.84 10.34
CA VAL A 517 6.83 17.38 10.48
C VAL A 517 8.32 17.07 10.61
N GLU A 518 9.15 17.59 9.71
CA GLU A 518 10.59 17.36 9.73
C GLU A 518 11.26 17.99 10.96
N ASN A 519 10.82 19.18 11.39
CA ASN A 519 11.31 19.85 12.59
C ASN A 519 11.07 18.99 13.85
N ILE A 520 9.89 18.38 13.99
CA ILE A 520 9.59 17.50 15.12
C ILE A 520 10.37 16.18 15.02
N ARG A 521 10.51 15.60 13.82
CA ARG A 521 11.28 14.37 13.60
C ARG A 521 12.75 14.53 14.02
N ARG A 522 13.43 15.61 13.57
CA ARG A 522 14.82 15.89 13.93
C ARG A 522 15.02 16.06 15.44
N VAL A 523 14.09 16.76 16.09
CA VAL A 523 14.13 17.01 17.54
C VAL A 523 13.91 15.72 18.33
N ALA A 524 12.99 14.86 17.89
CA ALA A 524 12.76 13.57 18.51
C ALA A 524 14.00 12.66 18.44
N GLU A 525 14.68 12.60 17.29
CA GLU A 525 15.93 11.83 17.14
C GLU A 525 17.05 12.35 18.06
N VAL A 526 17.22 13.67 18.15
CA VAL A 526 18.20 14.26 19.07
C VAL A 526 17.84 13.98 20.53
N SER A 527 16.55 14.08 20.87
CA SER A 527 16.05 13.76 22.22
C SER A 527 16.35 12.30 22.57
N ARG A 528 16.21 11.37 21.61
CA ARG A 528 16.51 9.96 21.79
C ARG A 528 17.98 9.73 22.13
N LEU A 529 18.90 10.41 21.41
CA LEU A 529 20.33 10.32 21.70
C LEU A 529 20.67 10.87 23.10
N MET A 530 20.00 11.93 23.54
CA MET A 530 20.18 12.50 24.88
C MET A 530 19.62 11.60 25.99
N VAL A 531 18.46 10.96 25.76
CA VAL A 531 17.92 9.93 26.65
C VAL A 531 18.87 8.73 26.74
N ASP A 532 19.42 8.31 25.60
CA ASP A 532 20.44 7.26 25.57
C ASP A 532 21.70 7.63 26.37
N ALA A 533 22.05 8.93 26.41
CA ALA A 533 23.12 9.47 27.25
C ALA A 533 22.75 9.60 28.76
N GLY A 534 21.56 9.16 29.15
CA GLY A 534 21.09 9.16 30.54
C GLY A 534 20.47 10.49 31.00
N LEU A 535 20.09 11.39 30.09
CA LEU A 535 19.59 12.74 30.43
C LEU A 535 18.07 12.82 30.58
N LEU A 536 17.62 13.81 31.35
CA LEU A 536 16.23 14.32 31.33
C LEU A 536 16.15 15.47 30.33
N VAL A 537 15.45 15.25 29.21
CA VAL A 537 15.39 16.19 28.09
C VAL A 537 14.08 16.95 28.15
N LEU A 538 14.13 18.28 28.26
CA LEU A 538 12.94 19.13 28.24
C LEU A 538 12.75 19.66 26.83
N VAL A 539 11.63 19.35 26.18
CA VAL A 539 11.37 19.76 24.80
C VAL A 539 10.22 20.76 24.77
N SER A 540 10.49 22.03 24.45
CA SER A 540 9.50 23.11 24.41
C SER A 540 9.23 23.58 22.99
N PHE A 541 8.46 22.79 22.23
CA PHE A 541 8.15 23.05 20.82
C PHE A 541 6.67 23.34 20.59
N ILE A 542 6.36 24.02 19.49
CA ILE A 542 5.00 24.02 18.94
C ILE A 542 4.87 22.75 18.10
N SER A 543 4.29 21.70 18.68
CA SER A 543 3.98 20.42 18.04
C SER A 543 2.48 20.30 17.81
N PRO A 544 1.94 20.87 16.70
CA PRO A 544 0.51 21.07 16.53
C PRO A 544 -0.28 19.79 16.32
N PHE A 545 0.23 18.82 15.54
CA PHE A 545 -0.52 17.62 15.23
C PHE A 545 -0.16 16.45 16.16
N ARG A 546 -1.16 15.62 16.44
CA ARG A 546 -1.04 14.44 17.32
C ARG A 546 -0.13 13.39 16.72
N ALA A 547 -0.11 13.26 15.39
CA ALA A 547 0.68 12.27 14.68
C ALA A 547 2.18 12.39 14.98
N GLU A 548 2.75 13.59 14.94
CA GLU A 548 4.19 13.79 15.19
C GLU A 548 4.54 13.63 16.67
N ARG A 549 3.64 13.99 17.59
CA ARG A 549 3.84 13.74 19.03
C ARG A 549 3.83 12.24 19.34
N ARG A 550 2.96 11.47 18.68
CA ARG A 550 2.95 10.00 18.76
C ARG A 550 4.23 9.41 18.17
N MET A 551 4.68 9.90 17.01
CA MET A 551 5.97 9.49 16.41
C MET A 551 7.14 9.74 17.37
N ALA A 552 7.18 10.91 18.01
CA ALA A 552 8.22 11.22 19.00
C ALA A 552 8.18 10.29 20.22
N ARG A 553 6.98 9.92 20.69
CA ARG A 553 6.78 8.93 21.78
C ARG A 553 7.32 7.55 21.41
N GLU A 554 7.05 7.09 20.20
CA GLU A 554 7.43 5.75 19.74
C GLU A 554 8.92 5.58 19.42
N LEU A 555 9.64 6.69 19.23
CA LEU A 555 11.11 6.67 19.13
C LEU A 555 11.78 6.40 20.48
N MET A 556 11.05 6.57 21.59
CA MET A 556 11.53 6.36 22.95
C MET A 556 11.11 4.97 23.46
N GLY A 557 11.82 4.48 24.47
CA GLY A 557 11.43 3.28 25.21
C GLY A 557 10.17 3.49 26.07
N GLU A 558 9.61 2.39 26.55
CA GLU A 558 8.42 2.42 27.40
C GLU A 558 8.67 3.27 28.68
N GLY A 559 7.81 4.28 28.89
CA GLY A 559 7.94 5.18 30.03
C GLY A 559 9.15 6.13 29.97
N GLU A 560 9.72 6.37 28.78
CA GLU A 560 10.78 7.36 28.55
C GLU A 560 10.26 8.64 27.87
N PHE A 561 8.98 8.70 27.52
CA PHE A 561 8.35 9.89 26.94
C PHE A 561 7.15 10.32 27.77
N VAL A 562 7.14 11.58 28.21
CA VAL A 562 6.10 12.19 29.02
C VAL A 562 5.54 13.39 28.26
N GLU A 563 4.29 13.29 27.81
CA GLU A 563 3.58 14.38 27.13
C GLU A 563 2.95 15.32 28.16
N VAL A 564 3.48 16.53 28.23
CA VAL A 564 3.02 17.60 29.12
C VAL A 564 2.18 18.60 28.30
N PHE A 565 0.87 18.54 28.47
CA PHE A 565 -0.05 19.47 27.81
C PHE A 565 -0.20 20.74 28.64
N VAL A 566 0.34 21.85 28.13
CA VAL A 566 0.18 23.19 28.69
C VAL A 566 -1.04 23.84 28.05
N ASP A 567 -2.16 23.75 28.76
CA ASP A 567 -3.48 24.13 28.31
C ASP A 567 -3.82 25.56 28.75
N THR A 568 -3.75 26.47 27.77
CA THR A 568 -4.04 27.89 27.92
C THR A 568 -5.06 28.29 26.85
N PRO A 569 -6.16 28.96 27.20
CA PRO A 569 -7.12 29.47 26.24
C PRO A 569 -6.47 30.34 25.16
N PHE A 570 -7.01 30.29 23.94
CA PHE A 570 -6.50 31.02 22.79
C PHE A 570 -6.44 32.53 23.06
N GLU A 571 -7.50 33.09 23.66
CA GLU A 571 -7.63 34.51 23.97
C GLU A 571 -6.54 34.97 24.93
N GLU A 572 -6.20 34.14 25.92
CA GLU A 572 -5.14 34.43 26.87
C GLU A 572 -3.75 34.32 26.23
N CYS A 573 -3.54 33.36 25.33
CA CYS A 573 -2.31 33.27 24.53
C CYS A 573 -2.11 34.52 23.65
N ALA A 574 -3.18 34.95 22.96
CA ALA A 574 -3.18 36.14 22.12
C ALA A 574 -3.04 37.44 22.94
N ARG A 575 -3.56 37.50 24.16
CA ARG A 575 -3.39 38.64 25.08
C ARG A 575 -1.95 38.76 25.58
N ARG A 576 -1.30 37.63 25.87
CA ARG A 576 0.10 37.59 26.34
C ARG A 576 1.09 37.96 25.24
N ASP A 577 0.83 37.51 24.01
CA ASP A 577 1.61 37.68 22.76
C ASP A 577 3.00 38.34 22.90
N PRO A 578 3.95 37.70 23.60
CA PRO A 578 5.21 38.35 24.01
C PRO A 578 6.12 38.70 22.83
N LYS A 579 5.85 38.08 21.66
CA LYS A 579 6.61 38.26 20.42
C LYS A 579 5.82 39.02 19.34
N GLY A 580 4.60 39.49 19.65
CA GLY A 580 3.73 40.17 18.69
C GLY A 580 3.29 39.28 17.50
N LEU A 581 3.35 37.96 17.63
CA LEU A 581 3.09 37.02 16.55
C LEU A 581 1.60 36.84 16.28
N TYR A 582 0.77 36.80 17.33
CA TYR A 582 -0.69 36.71 17.17
C TYR A 582 -1.23 37.96 16.48
N ALA A 583 -0.77 39.14 16.89
CA ALA A 583 -1.19 40.39 16.26
C ALA A 583 -0.85 40.45 14.76
N ARG A 584 0.32 39.92 14.37
CA ARG A 584 0.76 39.86 12.96
C ARG A 584 0.02 38.80 12.16
N ALA A 585 -0.22 37.62 12.75
CA ALA A 585 -0.99 36.55 12.12
C ALA A 585 -2.45 36.98 11.85
N LEU A 586 -3.10 37.63 12.82
CA LEU A 586 -4.47 38.15 12.67
C LEU A 586 -4.61 39.23 11.59
N ARG A 587 -3.51 39.95 11.27
CA ARG A 587 -3.45 40.90 10.14
C ARG A 587 -3.08 40.24 8.80
N GLY A 588 -2.88 38.93 8.77
CA GLY A 588 -2.49 38.18 7.57
C GLY A 588 -1.02 38.31 7.17
N GLU A 589 -0.16 38.90 8.03
CA GLU A 589 1.26 39.08 7.75
C GLU A 589 2.08 37.80 7.96
N ILE A 590 1.56 36.85 8.75
CA ILE A 590 2.13 35.53 9.00
C ILE A 590 1.10 34.50 8.55
N LYS A 591 1.48 33.66 7.59
CA LYS A 591 0.68 32.52 7.13
C LYS A 591 1.07 31.26 7.92
N ASN A 592 0.16 30.30 7.98
CA ASN A 592 0.29 28.99 8.64
C ASN A 592 0.63 29.11 10.14
N PHE A 593 0.00 30.06 10.83
CA PHE A 593 0.14 30.27 12.26
C PHE A 593 -0.80 29.35 13.06
N THR A 594 -0.21 28.51 13.92
CA THR A 594 -0.93 27.52 14.72
C THR A 594 -1.96 28.18 15.65
N GLY A 595 -3.22 27.76 15.53
CA GLY A 595 -4.37 28.29 16.25
C GLY A 595 -5.10 29.44 15.55
N VAL A 596 -4.60 29.95 14.41
CA VAL A 596 -5.27 30.99 13.61
C VAL A 596 -5.69 30.42 12.26
N ASP A 597 -4.72 30.15 11.38
CA ASP A 597 -4.93 29.62 10.03
C ASP A 597 -4.31 28.22 9.81
N SER A 598 -3.71 27.65 10.86
CA SER A 598 -3.28 26.24 10.93
C SER A 598 -3.82 25.59 12.22
N PRO A 599 -4.32 24.34 12.20
CA PRO A 599 -4.96 23.74 13.36
C PRO A 599 -3.95 23.39 14.47
N TYR A 600 -4.44 23.34 15.71
CA TYR A 600 -3.75 22.73 16.84
C TYR A 600 -4.60 21.58 17.38
N GLU A 601 -4.07 20.36 17.27
CA GLU A 601 -4.75 19.16 17.75
C GLU A 601 -4.34 18.87 19.20
N ALA A 602 -5.17 19.25 20.15
CA ALA A 602 -4.91 19.01 21.57
C ALA A 602 -4.76 17.49 21.86
N PRO A 603 -3.83 17.07 22.75
CA PRO A 603 -3.70 15.66 23.14
C PRO A 603 -4.99 15.11 23.74
N GLU A 604 -5.36 13.87 23.41
CA GLU A 604 -6.52 13.20 24.00
C GLU A 604 -6.18 12.59 25.37
N HIS A 605 -4.95 12.09 25.52
CA HIS A 605 -4.46 11.42 26.72
C HIS A 605 -3.04 11.89 27.05
N ALA A 606 -2.90 13.15 27.48
CA ALA A 606 -1.62 13.65 27.97
C ALA A 606 -1.23 12.97 29.29
N ASP A 607 0.05 12.70 29.50
CA ASP A 607 0.57 12.14 30.75
C ASP A 607 0.42 13.16 31.91
N VAL A 608 0.61 14.44 31.58
CA VAL A 608 0.41 15.57 32.50
C VAL A 608 -0.39 16.66 31.81
N HIS A 609 -1.48 17.11 32.44
CA HIS A 609 -2.31 18.22 31.96
C HIS A 609 -2.20 19.43 32.87
N LEU A 610 -1.52 20.48 32.39
CA LEU A 610 -1.28 21.73 33.10
C LEU A 610 -2.25 22.81 32.61
N LYS A 611 -3.35 23.00 33.34
CA LYS A 611 -4.30 24.10 33.09
C LYS A 611 -3.75 25.41 33.65
N THR A 612 -3.49 26.39 32.80
CA THR A 612 -2.81 27.63 33.21
C THR A 612 -3.73 28.70 33.80
N SER A 613 -5.03 28.59 33.61
CA SER A 613 -5.99 29.60 34.08
C SER A 613 -6.01 29.65 35.60
N GLY A 614 -5.68 30.82 36.16
CA GLY A 614 -5.70 31.04 37.62
C GLY A 614 -4.53 30.44 38.39
N ARG A 615 -3.48 29.96 37.71
CA ARG A 615 -2.28 29.38 38.35
C ARG A 615 -1.01 30.07 37.87
N SER A 616 -0.04 30.25 38.76
CA SER A 616 1.26 30.80 38.40
C SER A 616 2.14 29.75 37.68
N PRO A 617 3.12 30.17 36.85
CA PRO A 617 4.11 29.25 36.29
C PRO A 617 4.85 28.44 37.37
N GLU A 618 5.10 29.03 38.54
CA GLU A 618 5.75 28.40 39.68
C GLU A 618 4.89 27.25 40.24
N GLU A 619 3.59 27.47 40.46
CA GLU A 619 2.64 26.45 40.94
C GLU A 619 2.49 25.29 39.96
N LEU A 620 2.53 25.57 38.66
CA LEU A 620 2.47 24.55 37.61
C LEU A 620 3.77 23.73 37.55
N THR A 621 4.91 24.40 37.73
CA THR A 621 6.22 23.75 37.80
C THR A 621 6.31 22.84 39.02
N GLU A 622 5.80 23.26 40.18
CA GLU A 622 5.74 22.43 41.39
C GLU A 622 4.87 21.19 41.22
N ALA A 623 3.71 21.33 40.58
CA ALA A 623 2.85 20.19 40.30
C ALA A 623 3.52 19.17 39.35
N LEU A 624 4.25 19.65 38.33
CA LEU A 624 5.00 18.79 37.43
C LEU A 624 6.18 18.11 38.13
N GLU A 625 6.92 18.83 38.97
CA GLU A 625 8.01 18.27 39.77
C GLU A 625 7.51 17.17 40.72
N ALA A 626 6.40 17.41 41.41
CA ALA A 626 5.78 16.41 42.29
C ALA A 626 5.39 15.14 41.51
N TRP A 627 4.76 15.30 40.34
CA TRP A 627 4.38 14.19 39.47
C TRP A 627 5.58 13.35 39.02
N LEU A 628 6.71 14.00 38.69
CA LEU A 628 7.95 13.33 38.29
C LEU A 628 8.55 12.52 39.44
N ARG A 629 8.54 13.09 40.65
CA ARG A 629 9.05 12.43 41.86
C ARG A 629 8.22 11.21 42.24
N GLU A 630 6.90 11.32 42.21
CA GLU A 630 5.97 10.20 42.51
C GLU A 630 6.18 8.99 41.58
N ARG A 631 6.64 9.22 40.35
CA ARG A 631 6.87 8.18 39.33
C ARG A 631 8.34 7.76 39.21
N GLY A 632 9.21 8.24 40.09
CA GLY A 632 10.61 7.83 40.16
C GLY A 632 11.47 8.35 39.00
N TYR A 633 11.10 9.45 38.36
CA TYR A 633 11.98 10.08 37.36
C TYR A 633 13.13 10.85 38.01
N ILE A 634 12.88 11.44 39.18
CA ILE A 634 13.80 12.31 39.93
C ILE A 634 13.86 11.97 41.41
#